data_AF-A0A5J4N444-F1
#
_entry.id   AF-A0A5J4N444-F1
#
_cell.length_a   1.000
_cell.length_b   1.000
_cell.length_c   1.000
_cell.angle_alpha   90.00
_cell.angle_beta   90.00
_cell.angle_gamma   90.00
#
_symmetry.space_group_name_H-M   'P 1'
#
loop_
_entity.id
_entity.type
_entity.pdbx_description
1 polymer ?
#
loop_
_entity_poly.entity_id
_entity_poly.type
_entity_poly.pdbx_seq_one_letter_code
_entity_poly.pdbx_strand_id
1 'polypeptide(L)'
;DNFGIYIRSPVSFRPVQRSLPSTAFLLPDPRLWPPSEPLIITPTVNYSAHDYEKFFQDINFAVGYELMRNTKSSVDGLISPTGVNEIYCIHGSNLPTTYHMIYSEPTFYRSGFPDQYPTLVPGNGDGTVHMRSLELCRFWAGAKHVVLDGAEHLQIVGDPRLIDLVRQIIGARSHD
;
A
#
# COMPACT_ATOMS: atom_id res chain seq x y z
N ASP A 1 -11.73 -2.79 -0.78
CA ASP A 1 -11.87 -2.40 0.64
C ASP A 1 -13.23 -1.74 0.86
N ASN A 2 -13.79 -1.84 2.06
CA ASN A 2 -15.05 -1.24 2.48
C ASN A 2 -14.88 -0.33 3.72
N PHE A 3 -13.65 0.11 4.03
CA PHE A 3 -13.34 0.94 5.19
C PHE A 3 -13.75 0.30 6.55
N GLY A 4 -13.79 -1.03 6.62
CA GLY A 4 -14.26 -1.76 7.80
C GLY A 4 -15.79 -1.79 7.98
N ILE A 5 -16.57 -1.38 6.98
CA ILE A 5 -18.05 -1.34 7.05
C ILE A 5 -18.65 -2.66 6.54
N TYR A 6 -19.09 -3.53 7.46
CA TYR A 6 -19.56 -4.89 7.15
C TYR A 6 -20.87 -4.99 6.33
N ILE A 7 -21.72 -3.96 6.34
CA ILE A 7 -23.11 -4.05 5.83
C ILE A 7 -23.20 -3.82 4.31
N ARG A 8 -22.13 -3.32 3.68
CA ARG A 8 -22.13 -2.91 2.27
C ARG A 8 -21.01 -3.58 1.49
N SER A 9 -21.32 -4.04 0.28
CA SER A 9 -20.34 -4.63 -0.63
C SER A 9 -19.19 -3.65 -0.90
N PRO A 10 -17.92 -4.10 -0.95
CA PRO A 10 -16.79 -3.25 -1.33
C PRO A 10 -16.98 -2.51 -2.64
N VAL A 11 -17.67 -3.11 -3.61
CA VAL A 11 -17.95 -2.49 -4.93
C VAL A 11 -18.80 -1.21 -4.78
N SER A 12 -19.65 -1.13 -3.76
CA SER A 12 -20.48 0.07 -3.52
C SER A 12 -19.69 1.29 -3.05
N PHE A 13 -18.51 1.09 -2.43
CA PHE A 13 -17.60 2.18 -2.03
C PHE A 13 -16.62 2.60 -3.13
N ARG A 14 -16.54 1.83 -4.21
CA ARG A 14 -15.62 2.07 -5.34
C ARG A 14 -15.74 3.48 -5.94
N PRO A 15 -16.93 4.09 -6.13
CA PRO A 15 -17.03 5.45 -6.64
C PRO A 15 -16.32 6.48 -5.75
N VAL A 16 -16.50 6.36 -4.43
CA VAL A 16 -15.85 7.25 -3.45
C VAL A 16 -14.33 7.01 -3.47
N GLN A 17 -13.87 5.76 -3.38
CA GLN A 17 -12.44 5.43 -3.39
C GLN A 17 -11.75 5.91 -4.67
N ARG A 18 -12.42 5.79 -5.83
CA ARG A 18 -11.92 6.27 -7.14
C ARG A 18 -11.89 7.79 -7.24
N SER A 19 -12.77 8.51 -6.54
CA SER A 19 -12.75 9.98 -6.52
C SER A 19 -11.64 10.58 -5.66
N LEU A 20 -10.95 9.79 -4.83
CA LEU A 20 -9.86 10.23 -3.98
C LEU A 20 -8.52 10.10 -4.73
N PRO A 21 -7.84 11.20 -5.11
CA PRO A 21 -6.56 11.12 -5.84
C PRO A 21 -5.46 10.42 -5.03
N SER A 22 -5.54 10.46 -3.70
CA SER A 22 -4.63 9.74 -2.80
C SER A 22 -4.63 8.23 -3.04
N THR A 23 -5.76 7.64 -3.46
CA THR A 23 -5.83 6.21 -3.79
C THR A 23 -4.95 5.89 -5.00
N ALA A 24 -5.00 6.71 -6.04
CA ALA A 24 -4.20 6.54 -7.25
C ALA A 24 -2.70 6.81 -6.99
N PHE A 25 -2.40 7.80 -6.13
CA PHE A 25 -1.03 8.11 -5.69
C PHE A 25 -0.36 6.92 -4.99
N LEU A 26 -1.10 6.15 -4.20
CA LEU A 26 -0.59 5.04 -3.40
C LEU A 26 -0.46 3.71 -4.17
N LEU A 27 -0.74 3.69 -5.48
CA LEU A 27 -0.49 2.50 -6.30
C LEU A 27 1.00 2.09 -6.24
N PRO A 28 1.32 0.78 -6.26
CA PRO A 28 2.70 0.29 -6.22
C PRO A 28 3.60 0.95 -7.28
N ASP A 29 4.81 1.35 -6.89
CA ASP A 29 5.71 2.06 -7.78
C ASP A 29 6.44 1.07 -8.72
N PRO A 30 6.44 1.27 -10.05
CA PRO A 30 7.11 0.37 -11.00
C PRO A 30 8.63 0.28 -10.81
N ARG A 31 9.25 1.23 -10.09
CA ARG A 31 10.67 1.17 -9.71
C ARG A 31 10.94 0.19 -8.56
N LEU A 32 9.91 -0.17 -7.79
CA LEU A 32 9.98 -1.17 -6.72
C LEU A 32 9.36 -2.51 -7.13
N TRP A 33 8.42 -2.54 -8.07
CA TRP A 33 7.81 -3.78 -8.58
C TRP A 33 8.24 -4.07 -10.01
N PRO A 34 8.95 -5.18 -10.28
CA PRO A 34 9.40 -5.51 -11.63
C PRO A 34 8.20 -5.88 -12.52
N PRO A 35 8.33 -5.71 -13.85
CA PRO A 35 7.26 -6.03 -14.79
C PRO A 35 6.89 -7.52 -14.82
N SER A 36 7.78 -8.40 -14.34
CA SER A 36 7.52 -9.84 -14.23
C SER A 36 6.61 -10.23 -13.07
N GLU A 37 6.31 -9.31 -12.14
CA GLU A 37 5.47 -9.57 -10.97
C GLU A 37 4.07 -8.97 -11.16
N PRO A 38 3.05 -9.79 -11.49
CA PRO A 38 1.69 -9.28 -11.64
C PRO A 38 1.07 -8.98 -10.27
N LEU A 39 0.45 -7.81 -10.12
CA LEU A 39 -0.29 -7.41 -8.92
C LEU A 39 -1.74 -7.86 -8.99
N ILE A 40 -2.30 -7.84 -10.19
CA ILE A 40 -3.68 -8.25 -10.48
C ILE A 40 -3.63 -9.35 -11.52
N ILE A 41 -4.20 -10.50 -11.18
CA ILE A 41 -4.24 -11.68 -12.04
C ILE A 41 -5.69 -11.91 -12.41
N THR A 42 -5.97 -12.00 -13.71
CA THR A 42 -7.31 -12.30 -14.24
C THR A 42 -7.20 -13.49 -15.20
N PRO A 43 -8.32 -14.09 -15.64
CA PRO A 43 -8.25 -15.24 -16.54
C PRO A 43 -7.63 -14.93 -17.90
N THR A 44 -7.69 -13.67 -18.35
CA THR A 44 -7.26 -13.27 -19.70
C THR A 44 -6.02 -12.37 -19.71
N VAL A 45 -5.84 -11.54 -18.68
CA VAL A 45 -4.77 -10.54 -18.61
C VAL A 45 -4.22 -10.45 -17.19
N ASN A 46 -2.90 -10.40 -17.07
CA ASN A 46 -2.22 -10.07 -15.82
C ASN A 46 -1.70 -8.64 -15.90
N TYR A 47 -1.85 -7.88 -14.82
CA TYR A 47 -1.39 -6.50 -14.72
C TYR A 47 -0.29 -6.37 -13.66
N SER A 48 0.88 -5.91 -14.07
CA SER A 48 1.97 -5.49 -13.20
C SER A 48 1.86 -3.98 -12.86
N ALA A 49 2.79 -3.48 -12.05
CA ALA A 49 2.93 -2.04 -11.81
C ALA A 49 3.30 -1.22 -13.07
N HIS A 50 3.66 -1.89 -14.17
CA HIS A 50 4.01 -1.26 -15.45
C HIS A 50 2.80 -1.17 -16.41
N ASP A 51 1.68 -1.82 -16.07
CA ASP A 51 0.50 -1.95 -16.95
C ASP A 51 -0.65 -1.01 -16.56
N TYR A 52 -0.38 0.05 -15.78
CA TYR A 52 -1.45 0.88 -15.20
C TYR A 52 -2.36 1.53 -16.23
N GLU A 53 -1.81 2.00 -17.36
CA GLU A 53 -2.63 2.61 -18.41
C GLU A 53 -3.67 1.62 -18.94
N LYS A 54 -3.23 0.41 -19.28
CA LYS A 54 -4.09 -0.68 -19.74
C LYS A 54 -5.10 -1.07 -18.66
N PHE A 55 -4.64 -1.24 -17.42
CA PHE A 55 -5.51 -1.56 -16.29
C PHE A 55 -6.64 -0.54 -16.11
N PHE A 56 -6.33 0.76 -16.11
CA PHE A 56 -7.34 1.81 -15.96
C PHE A 56 -8.33 1.86 -17.12
N GLN A 57 -7.89 1.55 -18.34
CA GLN A 57 -8.77 1.40 -19.50
C GLN A 57 -9.72 0.21 -19.31
N ASP A 58 -9.19 -0.97 -18.96
CA ASP A 58 -9.95 -2.21 -18.85
C ASP A 58 -10.99 -2.19 -17.72
N ILE A 59 -10.78 -1.40 -16.67
CA ILE A 59 -11.77 -1.21 -15.59
C ILE A 59 -12.76 -0.06 -15.84
N ASN A 60 -12.77 0.49 -17.06
CA ASN A 60 -13.55 1.64 -17.50
C ASN A 60 -13.38 2.87 -16.57
N PHE A 61 -12.13 3.19 -16.23
CA PHE A 61 -11.77 4.30 -15.36
C PHE A 61 -10.49 5.01 -15.84
N ALA A 62 -10.44 5.37 -17.12
CA ALA A 62 -9.27 5.97 -17.76
C ALA A 62 -8.78 7.26 -17.05
N VAL A 63 -9.69 8.07 -16.48
CA VAL A 63 -9.33 9.26 -15.68
C VAL A 63 -8.46 8.93 -14.48
N GLY A 64 -8.55 7.70 -13.94
CA GLY A 64 -7.69 7.24 -12.85
C GLY A 64 -6.21 7.19 -13.21
N TYR A 65 -5.88 6.92 -14.48
CA TYR A 65 -4.49 6.93 -14.95
C TYR A 65 -3.91 8.35 -14.93
N GLU A 66 -4.70 9.34 -15.38
CA GLU A 66 -4.29 10.75 -15.32
C GLU A 66 -4.15 11.25 -13.87
N LEU A 67 -5.05 10.84 -12.97
CA LEU A 67 -4.91 11.12 -11.53
C LEU A 67 -3.62 10.53 -10.96
N MET A 68 -3.30 9.28 -11.31
CA MET A 68 -2.06 8.63 -10.89
C MET A 68 -0.83 9.40 -11.41
N ARG A 69 -0.77 9.70 -12.71
CA ARG A 69 0.35 10.42 -13.33
C ARG A 69 0.56 11.80 -12.70
N ASN A 70 -0.52 12.55 -12.48
CA ASN A 70 -0.45 13.90 -11.90
C ASN A 70 -0.05 13.89 -10.42
N THR A 71 -0.45 12.88 -9.66
CA THR A 71 -0.12 12.79 -8.23
C THR A 71 1.29 12.23 -8.01
N LYS A 72 1.72 11.22 -8.77
CA LYS A 72 3.07 10.64 -8.67
C LYS A 72 4.19 11.64 -9.00
N SER A 73 3.94 12.62 -9.87
CA SER A 73 4.91 13.66 -10.19
C SER A 73 5.09 14.71 -9.07
N SER A 74 4.18 14.75 -8.10
CA SER A 74 4.19 15.77 -7.04
C SER A 74 5.21 15.47 -5.93
N VAL A 75 5.47 14.20 -5.62
CA VAL A 75 6.41 13.76 -4.57
C VAL A 75 7.06 12.44 -5.00
N ASP A 76 8.40 12.40 -5.01
CA ASP A 76 9.14 11.15 -5.20
C ASP A 76 9.47 10.49 -3.85
N GLY A 77 8.67 9.50 -3.46
CA GLY A 77 8.84 8.76 -2.22
C GLY A 77 10.08 7.85 -2.17
N LEU A 78 10.82 7.67 -3.27
CA LEU A 78 12.05 6.88 -3.28
C LEU A 78 13.29 7.67 -2.87
N ILE A 79 13.21 9.00 -2.93
CA ILE A 79 14.32 9.88 -2.61
C ILE A 79 14.31 10.21 -1.12
N SER A 80 15.48 10.18 -0.49
CA SER A 80 15.63 10.56 0.92
C SER A 80 15.23 12.02 1.13
N PRO A 81 14.57 12.37 2.25
CA PRO A 81 14.24 13.76 2.55
C PRO A 81 15.50 14.61 2.73
N THR A 82 15.42 15.89 2.36
CA THR A 82 16.50 16.88 2.54
C THR A 82 16.19 17.82 3.70
N GLY A 83 17.23 18.45 4.28
CA GLY A 83 17.07 19.43 5.35
C GLY A 83 16.77 18.84 6.73
N VAL A 84 16.97 17.54 6.93
CA VAL A 84 16.83 16.85 8.23
C VAL A 84 18.14 16.21 8.64
N ASN A 85 18.48 16.31 9.93
CA ASN A 85 19.74 15.79 10.47
C ASN A 85 19.65 14.31 10.88
N GLU A 86 18.46 13.87 11.29
CA GLU A 86 18.21 12.49 11.69
C GLU A 86 16.91 12.00 11.06
N ILE A 87 16.95 10.78 10.55
CA ILE A 87 15.77 10.08 10.02
C ILE A 87 15.62 8.80 10.83
N TYR A 88 14.45 8.61 11.43
CA TYR A 88 14.04 7.35 12.04
C TYR A 88 12.93 6.76 11.18
N CYS A 89 13.20 5.60 10.60
CA CYS A 89 12.21 4.85 9.84
C CYS A 89 11.72 3.68 10.66
N ILE A 90 10.46 3.75 11.08
CA ILE A 90 9.86 2.82 12.03
C ILE A 90 8.63 2.19 11.37
N HIS A 91 8.55 0.88 11.31
CA HIS A 91 7.41 0.18 10.72
C HIS A 91 7.19 -1.22 11.32
N GLY A 92 5.99 -1.77 11.09
CA GLY A 92 5.64 -3.15 11.45
C GLY A 92 6.18 -4.21 10.49
N SER A 93 6.11 -5.47 10.87
CA SER A 93 6.46 -6.61 10.01
C SER A 93 5.71 -7.89 10.41
N ASN A 94 5.82 -8.93 9.59
CA ASN A 94 5.34 -10.28 9.84
C ASN A 94 3.83 -10.39 10.04
N LEU A 95 3.07 -9.49 9.42
CA LEU A 95 1.63 -9.57 9.28
C LEU A 95 1.23 -9.88 7.83
N PRO A 96 0.20 -10.71 7.59
CA PRO A 96 -0.31 -10.96 6.26
C PRO A 96 -0.80 -9.66 5.60
N THR A 97 -0.12 -9.22 4.54
CA THR A 97 -0.46 -8.01 3.77
C THR A 97 -0.78 -8.38 2.34
N THR A 98 -1.87 -7.86 1.76
CA THR A 98 -2.25 -8.16 0.37
C THR A 98 -1.09 -7.87 -0.60
N TYR A 99 -0.68 -8.88 -1.36
CA TYR A 99 0.40 -8.79 -2.36
C TYR A 99 -0.11 -9.06 -3.78
N HIS A 100 -0.99 -10.04 -3.98
CA HIS A 100 -1.70 -10.26 -5.25
C HIS A 100 -3.21 -10.25 -5.08
N MET A 101 -3.91 -9.82 -6.13
CA MET A 101 -5.36 -9.94 -6.27
C MET A 101 -5.68 -10.88 -7.44
N ILE A 102 -6.31 -12.01 -7.17
CA ILE A 102 -6.69 -13.01 -8.17
C ILE A 102 -8.18 -12.95 -8.44
N TYR A 103 -8.54 -12.67 -9.69
CA TYR A 103 -9.90 -12.72 -10.21
C TYR A 103 -10.14 -14.04 -10.95
N SER A 104 -11.23 -14.72 -10.61
CA SER A 104 -11.65 -15.97 -11.26
C SER A 104 -12.58 -15.67 -12.45
N GLU A 105 -12.74 -16.65 -13.32
CA GLU A 105 -13.74 -16.61 -14.40
C GLU A 105 -15.13 -16.23 -13.88
N PRO A 106 -15.90 -15.42 -14.65
CA PRO A 106 -17.29 -15.15 -14.31
C PRO A 106 -18.09 -16.45 -14.35
N THR A 107 -19.09 -16.54 -13.49
CA THR A 107 -20.08 -17.61 -13.52
C THR A 107 -21.47 -16.99 -13.53
N PHE A 108 -22.50 -17.82 -13.69
CA PHE A 108 -23.89 -17.35 -13.60
C PHE A 108 -24.19 -16.59 -12.29
N TYR A 109 -23.50 -16.91 -11.20
CA TYR A 109 -23.73 -16.31 -9.87
C TYR A 109 -22.65 -15.32 -9.43
N ARG A 110 -21.58 -15.14 -10.21
CA ARG A 110 -20.43 -14.32 -9.82
C ARG A 110 -19.96 -13.48 -10.99
N SER A 111 -19.94 -12.16 -10.80
CA SER A 111 -19.38 -11.22 -11.76
C SER A 111 -17.91 -11.53 -12.07
N GLY A 112 -17.45 -11.11 -13.24
CA GLY A 112 -16.05 -11.16 -13.64
C GLY A 112 -15.27 -9.94 -13.14
N PHE A 113 -13.98 -9.88 -13.48
CA PHE A 113 -13.20 -8.66 -13.33
C PHE A 113 -13.86 -7.49 -14.09
N PRO A 114 -13.95 -6.27 -13.52
CA PRO A 114 -13.44 -5.83 -12.21
C PRO A 114 -14.51 -5.79 -11.09
N ASP A 115 -15.68 -6.39 -11.31
CA ASP A 115 -16.85 -6.28 -10.40
C ASP A 115 -16.95 -7.44 -9.40
N GLN A 116 -16.03 -8.39 -9.49
CA GLN A 116 -15.85 -9.48 -8.54
C GLN A 116 -15.07 -9.02 -7.30
N TYR A 117 -15.34 -9.62 -6.13
CA TYR A 117 -14.37 -9.57 -5.03
C TYR A 117 -13.25 -10.59 -5.30
N PRO A 118 -11.98 -10.16 -5.41
CA PRO A 118 -10.88 -11.06 -5.74
C PRO A 118 -10.46 -11.91 -4.54
N THR A 119 -9.75 -13.01 -4.81
CA THR A 119 -8.97 -13.69 -3.78
C THR A 119 -7.70 -12.87 -3.50
N LEU A 120 -7.48 -12.52 -2.23
CA LEU A 120 -6.30 -11.78 -1.80
C LEU A 120 -5.22 -12.77 -1.37
N VAL A 121 -4.06 -12.71 -2.03
CA VAL A 121 -2.89 -13.52 -1.66
C VAL A 121 -1.97 -12.66 -0.80
N PRO A 122 -1.70 -13.05 0.46
CA PRO A 122 -0.87 -12.26 1.34
C PRO A 122 0.62 -12.47 1.06
N GLY A 123 1.40 -11.41 1.23
CA GLY A 123 2.85 -11.41 1.47
C GLY A 123 3.15 -10.84 2.86
N ASN A 124 4.41 -10.49 3.11
CA ASN A 124 4.85 -9.90 4.38
C ASN A 124 4.62 -8.37 4.40
N GLY A 125 4.20 -7.83 5.54
CA GLY A 125 4.08 -6.41 5.82
C GLY A 125 3.50 -6.12 7.20
N ASP A 126 2.79 -4.99 7.34
CA ASP A 126 2.15 -4.55 8.59
C ASP A 126 0.61 -4.75 8.61
N GLY A 127 0.07 -5.57 7.70
CA GLY A 127 -1.36 -5.75 7.46
C GLY A 127 -1.93 -4.88 6.34
N THR A 128 -1.28 -3.77 5.99
CA THR A 128 -1.74 -2.84 4.92
C THR A 128 -0.65 -2.53 3.90
N VAL A 129 0.55 -2.15 4.36
CA VAL A 129 1.69 -1.78 3.54
C VAL A 129 2.64 -2.97 3.41
N HIS A 130 2.98 -3.31 2.17
CA HIS A 130 3.88 -4.43 1.89
C HIS A 130 5.32 -4.11 2.31
N MET A 131 6.06 -5.13 2.75
CA MET A 131 7.42 -4.98 3.30
C MET A 131 8.37 -4.23 2.35
N ARG A 132 8.22 -4.44 1.04
CA ARG A 132 9.04 -3.75 0.02
C ARG A 132 8.93 -2.23 0.07
N SER A 133 7.75 -1.69 0.36
CA SER A 133 7.57 -0.24 0.58
C SER A 133 8.10 0.19 1.94
N LEU A 134 7.82 -0.59 2.98
CA LEU A 134 8.20 -0.27 4.37
C LEU A 134 9.72 -0.18 4.56
N GLU A 135 10.47 -1.05 3.87
CA GLU A 135 11.93 -1.12 4.01
C GLU A 135 12.70 -0.09 3.20
N LEU A 136 12.04 0.65 2.30
CA LEU A 136 12.70 1.54 1.33
C LEU A 136 13.64 2.56 1.99
N CYS A 137 13.22 3.11 3.11
CA CYS A 137 13.98 4.09 3.89
C CYS A 137 15.34 3.58 4.38
N ARG A 138 15.56 2.26 4.46
CA ARG A 138 16.86 1.67 4.86
C ARG A 138 17.98 2.02 3.89
N PHE A 139 17.62 2.39 2.66
CA PHE A 139 18.57 2.79 1.62
C PHE A 139 18.91 4.29 1.68
N TRP A 140 18.24 5.07 2.53
CA TRP A 140 18.56 6.48 2.72
C TRP A 140 19.77 6.63 3.64
N ALA A 141 20.71 7.50 3.24
CA ALA A 141 21.93 7.72 3.98
C ALA A 141 21.65 8.21 5.42
N GLY A 142 22.20 7.49 6.41
CA GLY A 142 22.05 7.84 7.82
C GLY A 142 20.68 7.53 8.44
N ALA A 143 19.75 6.90 7.71
CA ALA A 143 18.46 6.52 8.27
C ALA A 143 18.61 5.42 9.33
N LYS A 144 18.07 5.66 10.52
CA LYS A 144 17.94 4.69 11.60
C LYS A 144 16.70 3.84 11.34
N HIS A 145 16.89 2.58 10.96
CA HIS A 145 15.83 1.66 10.60
C HIS A 145 15.42 0.80 11.81
N VAL A 146 14.14 0.83 12.18
CA VAL A 146 13.58 0.10 13.32
C VAL A 146 12.36 -0.68 12.88
N VAL A 147 12.37 -1.99 13.09
CA VAL A 147 11.25 -2.86 12.79
C VAL A 147 10.57 -3.27 14.09
N LEU A 148 9.29 -2.96 14.22
CA LEU A 148 8.44 -3.35 15.33
C LEU A 148 7.68 -4.60 14.94
N ASP A 149 8.28 -5.75 15.18
CA ASP A 149 7.70 -7.03 14.73
C ASP A 149 6.27 -7.22 15.25
N GLY A 150 5.36 -7.62 14.36
CA GLY A 150 3.94 -7.81 14.65
C GLY A 150 3.13 -6.53 14.88
N ALA A 151 3.72 -5.33 14.73
CA ALA A 151 2.96 -4.08 14.83
C ALA A 151 2.05 -3.90 13.61
N GLU A 152 0.75 -3.77 13.85
CA GLU A 152 -0.26 -3.59 12.81
C GLU A 152 -0.35 -2.12 12.38
N HIS A 153 -0.63 -1.89 11.09
CA HIS A 153 -0.63 -0.60 10.43
C HIS A 153 -1.32 0.54 11.21
N LEU A 154 -2.51 0.28 11.77
CA LEU A 154 -3.25 1.26 12.56
C LEU A 154 -2.88 1.22 14.05
N GLN A 155 -2.54 0.05 14.58
CA GLN A 155 -2.21 -0.11 16.00
C GLN A 155 -0.80 0.35 16.38
N ILE A 156 0.11 0.50 15.41
CA ILE A 156 1.51 0.87 15.65
C ILE A 156 1.65 2.18 16.44
N VAL A 157 0.73 3.15 16.24
CA VAL A 157 0.74 4.43 16.96
C VAL A 157 0.52 4.28 18.47
N GLY A 158 -0.11 3.18 18.90
CA GLY A 158 -0.31 2.81 20.30
C GLY A 158 0.68 1.76 20.81
N ASP A 159 1.63 1.32 19.99
CA ASP A 159 2.61 0.29 20.39
C ASP A 159 3.55 0.84 21.48
N PRO A 160 3.65 0.19 22.65
CA PRO A 160 4.54 0.65 23.73
C PRO A 160 5.99 0.82 23.28
N ARG A 161 6.47 -0.04 22.36
CA ARG A 161 7.84 0.03 21.82
C ARG A 161 8.04 1.28 20.99
N LEU A 162 7.05 1.68 20.18
CA LEU A 162 7.09 2.95 19.45
C LEU A 162 7.10 4.13 20.41
N ILE A 163 6.20 4.12 21.40
CA ILE A 163 6.07 5.21 22.38
C ILE A 163 7.38 5.40 23.14
N ASP A 164 8.00 4.31 23.59
CA ASP A 164 9.27 4.35 24.32
C ASP A 164 10.43 4.82 23.43
N LEU A 165 10.47 4.38 22.17
CA LEU A 165 11.43 4.88 21.19
C LEU A 165 11.28 6.39 20.97
N VAL A 166 10.05 6.88 20.78
CA VAL A 166 9.79 8.32 20.62
C VAL A 166 10.22 9.10 21.87
N ARG A 167 9.92 8.61 23.07
CA ARG A 167 10.37 9.22 24.34
C ARG A 167 11.89 9.34 24.41
N GLN A 168 12.62 8.31 24.01
CA GLN A 168 14.09 8.32 23.95
C GLN A 168 14.60 9.35 22.94
N ILE A 169 14.02 9.41 21.74
CA ILE A 169 14.42 10.35 20.68
C ILE A 169 14.25 11.81 21.14
N ILE A 170 13.13 12.14 21.80
CA ILE A 170 12.86 13.50 22.27
C ILE A 170 13.54 13.84 23.60
N GLY A 171 14.25 12.88 24.21
CA GLY A 171 14.90 13.06 25.52
C GLY A 171 13.92 13.24 26.69
N ALA A 172 12.67 12.78 26.56
CA ALA A 172 11.69 12.82 27.64
C ALA A 172 12.05 11.75 28.69
N ARG A 173 12.53 12.18 29.86
CA ARG A 173 12.75 11.29 31.00
C ARG A 173 11.40 10.89 31.62
N SER A 174 11.22 9.62 31.94
CA SER A 174 10.15 9.21 32.86
C SER A 174 10.44 9.86 34.21
N HIS A 175 9.50 10.65 34.72
CA HIS A 175 9.47 10.93 36.15
C HIS A 175 8.93 9.67 36.82
N ASP A 176 9.82 8.95 37.49
CA ASP A 176 9.46 7.87 38.43
C ASP A 176 8.58 8.42 39.57
#